data_AF-A0A1B0G254-F1
#
_entry.id   AF-A0A1B0G254-F1
#
_cell.length_a   1.000
_cell.length_b   1.000
_cell.length_c   1.000
_cell.angle_alpha   90.00
_cell.angle_beta   90.00
_cell.angle_gamma   90.00
#
_symmetry.space_group_name_H-M   'P 1'
#
loop_
_entity.id
_entity.type
_entity.pdbx_description
1 polymer ?
#
loop_
_entity_poly.entity_id
_entity_poly.type
_entity_poly.pdbx_seq_one_letter_code
_entity_poly.pdbx_strand_id
1 'polypeptide(L)'
;MLILRLVFWKIWKIISAKKKKNCSKMPFMKGRAPVRRTLQYLNAGRLILKDKVRIFSVNYNTYGEHHGGARDFVFWNISQVQFKNPEVQVITFKNMSPSPFIRCYFDDGRDMLIDIDSKNRHEIMEHLLKVVGKTKEQLDAEARMVESKDNPANFGYGCNRHCICEIPGQVPCPGTVPLPDHLQKRNTKMSNLELLSDQGLRLDGRRPNELRHIKCKLGVFEQPDGSAYLEQGNTKVLAAVYGPHQAQSKRVDFNEVVINCQYSMATFSTAERKKRPRGDRKSQEITLYLRQSLKAAIRTELYPRSQIDVYVEVLQADGANYAVALNAATLALVDAGICLKEYVIACTASLSKNNVPLMDVSHFEEVSGGPTLTVASLPLSNKIAFMEMSQRFHLEHLPKVLEHALNGCRKIKAVMEKAVRKHLMQMGSVGDWSNIAK
;
A
#
# COMPACT_ATOMS: atom_id res chain seq x y z
N MET A 1 23.68 48.12 -2.02
CA MET A 1 23.85 47.07 -0.98
C MET A 1 22.54 46.67 -0.26
N LEU A 2 21.55 47.56 -0.06
CA LEU A 2 20.27 47.20 0.57
C LEU A 2 19.32 46.36 -0.30
N ILE A 3 19.37 46.50 -1.63
CA ILE A 3 18.46 45.81 -2.56
C ILE A 3 18.76 44.29 -2.63
N LEU A 4 20.03 43.89 -2.54
CA LEU A 4 20.40 42.46 -2.51
C LEU A 4 19.91 41.74 -1.24
N ARG A 5 19.89 42.43 -0.09
CA ARG A 5 19.40 41.86 1.19
C ARG A 5 17.89 41.59 1.18
N LEU A 6 17.10 42.47 0.55
CA LEU A 6 15.65 42.29 0.40
C LEU A 6 15.29 41.16 -0.57
N VAL A 7 16.06 41.00 -1.65
CA VAL A 7 15.89 39.90 -2.62
C VAL A 7 16.26 38.56 -1.98
N PHE A 8 17.36 38.48 -1.24
CA PHE A 8 17.73 37.27 -0.49
C PHE A 8 16.71 36.91 0.60
N TRP A 9 16.13 37.90 1.30
CA TRP A 9 15.11 37.63 2.32
C TRP A 9 13.78 37.15 1.71
N LYS A 10 13.36 37.70 0.57
CA LYS A 10 12.19 37.20 -0.19
C LYS A 10 12.42 35.79 -0.75
N ILE A 11 13.60 35.51 -1.30
CA ILE A 11 13.97 34.17 -1.80
C ILE A 11 14.01 33.15 -0.66
N TRP A 12 14.55 33.52 0.51
CA TRP A 12 14.58 32.64 1.68
C TRP A 12 13.19 32.36 2.26
N LYS A 13 12.28 33.35 2.28
CA LYS A 13 10.86 33.14 2.64
C LYS A 13 10.13 32.21 1.67
N ILE A 14 10.43 32.30 0.36
CA ILE A 14 9.83 31.45 -0.68
C ILE A 14 10.39 30.02 -0.62
N ILE A 15 11.68 29.84 -0.33
CA ILE A 15 12.31 28.52 -0.13
C ILE A 15 11.82 27.87 1.17
N SER A 16 11.65 28.65 2.25
CA SER A 16 11.11 28.18 3.52
C SER A 16 9.61 27.81 3.42
N ALA A 17 8.83 28.54 2.61
CA ALA A 17 7.45 28.19 2.30
C ALA A 17 7.32 26.96 1.37
N LYS A 18 8.29 26.71 0.47
CA LYS A 18 8.32 25.52 -0.40
C LYS A 18 8.77 24.24 0.31
N LYS A 19 9.55 24.33 1.40
CA LYS A 19 9.89 23.15 2.24
C LYS A 19 8.73 22.61 3.08
N LYS A 20 7.61 23.33 3.19
CA LYS A 20 6.42 22.90 3.97
C LYS A 20 5.38 22.07 3.19
N LYS A 21 5.58 21.76 1.89
CA LYS A 21 4.58 21.04 1.08
C LYS A 21 4.93 19.58 0.69
N ASN A 22 6.01 19.03 1.24
CA ASN A 22 6.37 17.60 1.10
C ASN A 22 6.38 16.84 2.45
N CYS A 23 5.40 17.08 3.32
CA CYS A 23 5.16 16.28 4.52
C CYS A 23 3.77 15.63 4.46
N SER A 24 3.49 14.83 3.43
CA SER A 24 2.24 14.06 3.36
C SER A 24 2.50 12.62 2.92
N LYS A 25 3.16 11.89 3.83
CA LYS A 25 2.93 10.46 4.18
C LYS A 25 4.12 9.97 5.02
N MET A 26 4.21 10.43 6.25
CA MET A 26 4.95 9.68 7.27
C MET A 26 3.94 8.70 7.91
N PRO A 27 4.07 7.37 7.71
CA PRO A 27 3.13 6.38 8.26
C PRO A 27 3.01 6.44 9.78
N PHE A 28 3.98 7.07 10.45
CA PHE A 28 4.03 7.28 11.89
C PHE A 28 3.04 8.33 12.44
N MET A 29 2.34 9.10 11.61
CA MET A 29 1.48 10.23 12.07
C MET A 29 0.01 9.88 12.39
N LYS A 30 -0.36 8.62 12.59
CA LYS A 30 -1.72 8.24 13.03
C LYS A 30 -1.83 8.17 14.57
N GLY A 31 -2.81 8.85 15.17
CA GLY A 31 -3.13 8.81 16.61
C GLY A 31 -3.37 10.19 17.26
N ARG A 32 -3.77 10.24 18.55
CA ARG A 32 -4.10 11.47 19.29
C ARG A 32 -2.94 12.49 19.40
N ALA A 33 -1.69 12.05 19.33
CA ALA A 33 -0.50 12.90 19.41
C ALA A 33 0.65 12.41 18.50
N PRO A 34 0.59 12.69 17.18
CA PRO A 34 1.56 12.16 16.20
C PRO A 34 2.96 12.75 16.33
N VAL A 35 3.10 13.91 16.99
CA VAL A 35 4.39 14.60 17.23
C VAL A 35 5.39 13.69 17.95
N ARG A 36 4.92 12.80 18.84
CA ARG A 36 5.78 11.94 19.67
C ARG A 36 6.64 10.95 18.90
N ARG A 37 6.30 10.68 17.63
CA ARG A 37 7.01 9.74 16.76
C ARG A 37 7.94 10.43 15.77
N THR A 38 8.02 11.76 15.83
CA THR A 38 8.93 12.52 14.97
C THR A 38 10.36 12.42 15.50
N LEU A 39 11.33 12.33 14.60
CA LEU A 39 12.75 12.22 14.95
C LEU A 39 13.23 13.44 15.76
N GLN A 40 12.68 14.62 15.46
CA GLN A 40 12.92 15.85 16.24
C GLN A 40 12.47 15.71 17.70
N TYR A 41 11.28 15.15 17.93
CA TYR A 41 10.75 14.94 19.28
C TYR A 41 11.55 13.89 20.06
N LEU A 42 11.91 12.77 19.40
CA LEU A 42 12.68 11.71 20.02
C LEU A 42 14.10 12.17 20.39
N ASN A 43 14.74 12.98 19.52
CA ASN A 43 16.05 13.55 19.78
C ASN A 43 16.06 14.57 20.94
N ALA A 44 14.94 15.24 21.21
CA ALA A 44 14.81 16.18 22.33
C ALA A 44 14.81 15.51 23.72
N GLY A 45 14.77 14.17 23.77
CA GLY A 45 14.89 13.40 25.01
C GLY A 45 16.22 13.64 25.72
N ARG A 46 16.16 13.97 27.02
CA ARG A 46 17.34 14.28 27.85
C ARG A 46 17.95 13.08 28.56
N LEU A 47 17.17 12.01 28.77
CA LEU A 47 17.56 10.88 29.62
C LEU A 47 18.27 9.79 28.80
N ILE A 48 19.56 9.64 29.04
CA ILE A 48 20.38 8.51 28.58
C ILE A 48 20.81 7.75 29.83
N LEU A 49 20.45 6.47 29.89
CA LEU A 49 20.70 5.61 31.05
C LEU A 49 22.17 5.15 31.08
N LYS A 50 22.68 4.85 32.27
CA LYS A 50 23.98 4.20 32.44
C LYS A 50 23.98 2.82 31.78
N ASP A 51 25.11 2.40 31.21
CA ASP A 51 25.24 1.15 30.45
C ASP A 51 24.98 -0.12 31.29
N LYS A 52 25.09 0.00 32.62
CA LYS A 52 24.76 -1.07 33.58
C LYS A 52 23.27 -1.40 33.66
N VAL A 53 22.38 -0.49 33.25
CA VAL A 53 20.93 -0.69 33.36
C VAL A 53 20.48 -1.56 32.21
N ARG A 54 19.80 -2.68 32.50
CA ARG A 54 19.28 -3.61 31.48
C ARG A 54 17.79 -3.55 31.31
N ILE A 55 17.04 -3.38 32.41
CA ILE A 55 15.58 -3.32 32.37
C ILE A 55 15.12 -2.06 33.09
N PHE A 56 14.22 -1.31 32.46
CA PHE A 56 13.61 -0.12 33.00
C PHE A 56 12.09 -0.30 33.00
N SER A 57 11.51 -0.53 34.18
CA SER A 57 10.07 -0.76 34.33
C SER A 57 9.38 0.43 34.99
N VAL A 58 8.23 0.83 34.45
CA VAL A 58 7.40 1.92 34.99
C VAL A 58 6.03 1.38 35.35
N ASN A 59 5.68 1.45 36.63
CA ASN A 59 4.37 1.10 37.15
C ASN A 59 3.57 2.37 37.38
N TYR A 60 2.37 2.45 36.79
CA TYR A 60 1.51 3.61 36.96
C TYR A 60 0.03 3.24 36.89
N ASN A 61 -0.81 4.10 37.46
CA ASN A 61 -2.26 3.91 37.47
C ASN A 61 -2.95 4.87 36.50
N THR A 62 -4.06 4.41 35.93
CA THR A 62 -4.86 5.22 35.00
C THR A 62 -5.86 6.12 35.72
N TYR A 63 -6.29 5.73 36.92
CA TYR A 63 -7.21 6.44 37.81
C TYR A 63 -6.44 7.15 38.94
N GLY A 64 -7.06 8.12 39.62
CA GLY A 64 -6.44 8.88 40.73
C GLY A 64 -5.81 10.21 40.32
N GLU A 65 -5.99 11.25 41.14
CA GLU A 65 -5.47 12.61 40.90
C GLU A 65 -3.96 12.70 41.15
N HIS A 66 -3.48 12.05 42.21
CA HIS A 66 -2.07 12.00 42.61
C HIS A 66 -1.14 11.36 41.56
N HIS A 67 -1.69 10.60 40.61
CA HIS A 67 -0.92 9.90 39.58
C HIS A 67 -0.85 10.65 38.24
N GLY A 68 -1.31 11.92 38.20
CA GLY A 68 -1.23 12.78 37.01
C GLY A 68 0.18 12.86 36.41
N GLY A 69 1.19 13.15 37.24
CA GLY A 69 2.57 13.31 36.76
C GLY A 69 3.18 12.01 36.21
N ALA A 70 2.85 10.85 36.79
CA ALA A 70 3.27 9.55 36.29
C ALA A 70 2.66 9.24 34.92
N ARG A 71 1.37 9.54 34.73
CA ARG A 71 0.68 9.39 33.44
C ARG A 71 1.30 10.28 32.37
N ASP A 72 1.60 11.53 32.71
CA ASP A 72 2.25 12.47 31.80
C ASP A 72 3.68 12.06 31.44
N PHE A 73 4.43 11.54 32.40
CA PHE A 73 5.76 11.00 32.16
C PHE A 73 5.71 9.81 31.19
N VAL A 74 4.83 8.84 31.42
CA VAL A 74 4.67 7.70 30.52
C VAL A 74 4.18 8.16 29.15
N PHE A 75 3.27 9.13 29.10
CA PHE A 75 2.71 9.60 27.83
C PHE A 75 3.71 10.40 27.00
N TRP A 76 4.55 11.25 27.60
CA TRP A 76 5.45 12.13 26.86
C TRP A 76 6.88 11.57 26.77
N ASN A 77 7.44 11.04 27.85
CA ASN A 77 8.87 10.77 27.93
C ASN A 77 9.26 9.33 27.57
N ILE A 78 8.37 8.34 27.72
CA ILE A 78 8.74 6.92 27.55
C ILE A 78 9.29 6.61 26.14
N SER A 79 8.71 7.22 25.10
CA SER A 79 9.13 7.02 23.72
C SER A 79 10.53 7.60 23.46
N GLN A 80 10.88 8.69 24.14
CA GLN A 80 12.21 9.28 24.07
C GLN A 80 13.25 8.39 24.77
N VAL A 81 12.90 7.84 25.94
CA VAL A 81 13.77 6.91 26.69
C VAL A 81 14.05 5.66 25.87
N GLN A 82 13.03 5.06 25.27
CA GLN A 82 13.19 3.87 24.43
C GLN A 82 14.07 4.14 23.19
N PHE A 83 13.92 5.30 22.55
CA PHE A 83 14.72 5.66 21.38
C PHE A 83 16.19 5.92 21.70
N LYS A 84 16.47 6.56 22.85
CA LYS A 84 17.84 6.90 23.27
C LYS A 84 18.63 5.72 23.83
N ASN A 85 17.95 4.66 24.29
CA ASN A 85 18.56 3.53 24.99
C ASN A 85 18.12 2.20 24.33
N PRO A 86 18.62 1.87 23.13
CA PRO A 86 18.20 0.67 22.39
C PRO A 86 18.57 -0.64 23.09
N GLU A 87 19.65 -0.63 23.89
CA GLU A 87 20.15 -1.79 24.64
C GLU A 87 19.36 -2.08 25.93
N VAL A 88 18.42 -1.20 26.31
CA VAL A 88 17.66 -1.30 27.57
C VAL A 88 16.22 -1.69 27.27
N GLN A 89 15.73 -2.75 27.92
CA GLN A 89 14.35 -3.16 27.80
C GLN A 89 13.43 -2.26 28.64
N VAL A 90 12.63 -1.44 27.97
CA VAL A 90 11.66 -0.53 28.62
C VAL A 90 10.28 -1.19 28.69
N ILE A 91 9.75 -1.34 29.89
CA ILE A 91 8.45 -2.00 30.16
C ILE A 91 7.55 -1.05 30.93
N THR A 92 6.25 -1.05 30.63
CA THR A 92 5.25 -0.26 31.36
C THR A 92 4.13 -1.17 31.86
N PHE A 93 3.85 -1.12 33.16
CA PHE A 93 2.76 -1.85 33.79
C PHE A 93 1.67 -0.86 34.25
N LYS A 94 0.40 -1.24 34.04
CA LYS A 94 -0.75 -0.38 34.31
C LYS A 94 -1.63 -1.03 35.36
N ASN A 95 -2.00 -0.27 36.39
CA ASN A 95 -2.97 -0.71 37.42
C ASN A 95 -2.57 -2.00 38.17
N MET A 96 -1.25 -2.25 38.29
CA MET A 96 -0.72 -3.43 38.98
C MET A 96 -0.39 -3.16 40.46
N SER A 97 -0.12 -1.90 40.82
CA SER A 97 0.27 -1.50 42.17
C SER A 97 -0.55 -0.29 42.63
N PRO A 98 -0.84 -0.15 43.93
CA PRO A 98 -1.61 0.98 44.44
C PRO A 98 -0.87 2.31 44.26
N SER A 99 0.46 2.34 44.40
CA SER A 99 1.32 3.50 44.16
C SER A 99 2.16 3.34 42.88
N PRO A 100 2.42 4.44 42.14
CA PRO A 100 3.27 4.44 40.96
C PRO A 100 4.75 4.49 41.33
N PHE A 101 5.57 3.68 40.67
CA PHE A 101 7.01 3.65 40.89
C PHE A 101 7.75 3.24 39.62
N ILE A 102 9.03 3.58 39.56
CA ILE A 102 9.97 3.07 38.54
C ILE A 102 10.92 2.10 39.19
N ARG A 103 11.20 0.99 38.51
CA ARG A 103 12.19 0.01 38.96
C ARG A 103 13.20 -0.25 37.85
N CYS A 104 14.47 -0.08 38.18
CA CYS A 104 15.61 -0.28 37.30
C CYS A 104 16.36 -1.54 37.73
N TYR A 105 16.65 -2.43 36.78
CA TYR A 105 17.45 -3.64 37.03
C TYR A 105 18.80 -3.48 36.36
N PHE A 106 19.86 -3.73 37.12
CA PHE A 106 21.24 -3.66 36.68
C PHE A 106 21.74 -5.02 36.19
N ASP A 107 22.81 -5.00 35.40
CA ASP A 107 23.58 -6.17 34.97
C ASP A 107 24.07 -7.05 36.13
N ASP A 108 24.43 -6.43 37.25
CA ASP A 108 24.87 -7.11 38.48
C ASP A 108 23.75 -7.87 39.23
N GLY A 109 22.52 -7.92 38.68
CA GLY A 109 21.34 -8.54 39.30
C GLY A 109 20.70 -7.72 40.42
N ARG A 110 21.27 -6.55 40.74
CA ARG A 110 20.68 -5.59 41.69
C ARG A 110 19.53 -4.84 41.04
N ASP A 111 18.57 -4.44 41.85
CA ASP A 111 17.47 -3.59 41.44
C ASP A 111 17.38 -2.32 42.29
N MET A 112 16.80 -1.27 41.72
CA MET A 112 16.60 0.01 42.39
C MET A 112 15.18 0.48 42.15
N LEU A 113 14.47 0.78 43.23
CA LEU A 113 13.11 1.29 43.21
C LEU A 113 13.12 2.81 43.44
N ILE A 114 12.37 3.51 42.60
CA ILE A 114 12.22 4.97 42.61
C ILE A 114 10.74 5.30 42.76
N ASP A 115 10.39 5.90 43.89
CA ASP A 115 9.03 6.35 44.15
C ASP A 115 8.70 7.61 43.33
N ILE A 116 7.52 7.62 42.73
CA ILE A 116 7.01 8.64 41.79
C ILE A 116 5.66 9.18 42.24
N ASP A 117 5.13 8.69 43.35
CA ASP A 117 3.81 9.13 43.79
C ASP A 117 3.77 10.61 44.11
N SER A 118 2.67 11.26 43.70
CA SER A 118 2.45 12.71 43.83
C SER A 118 3.52 13.64 43.23
N LYS A 119 4.44 13.14 42.39
CA LYS A 119 5.47 13.96 41.72
C LYS A 119 5.03 14.46 40.36
N ASN A 120 5.47 15.66 39.99
CA ASN A 120 5.25 16.19 38.64
C ASN A 120 6.20 15.53 37.62
N ARG A 121 5.80 15.54 36.34
CA ARG A 121 6.62 15.02 35.22
C ARG A 121 8.06 15.55 35.23
N HIS A 122 8.22 16.84 35.52
CA HIS A 122 9.53 17.50 35.53
C HIS A 122 10.42 17.02 36.68
N GLU A 123 9.86 16.87 37.88
CA GLU A 123 10.55 16.35 39.07
C GLU A 123 10.99 14.90 38.86
N ILE A 124 10.13 14.07 38.25
CA ILE A 124 10.45 12.68 37.91
C ILE A 124 11.66 12.63 36.96
N MET A 125 11.66 13.46 35.91
CA MET A 125 12.75 13.52 34.94
C MET A 125 14.07 13.97 35.59
N GLU A 126 14.03 14.97 36.47
CA GLU A 126 15.21 15.47 37.17
C GLU A 126 15.78 14.43 38.15
N HIS A 127 14.90 13.74 38.88
CA HIS A 127 15.29 12.65 39.77
C HIS A 127 15.96 11.51 39.01
N LEU A 128 15.40 11.10 37.86
CA LEU A 128 15.98 10.05 37.02
C LEU A 128 17.33 10.45 36.42
N LEU A 129 17.47 11.70 35.98
CA LEU A 129 18.75 12.22 35.48
C LEU A 129 19.85 12.16 36.55
N LYS A 130 19.50 12.46 37.80
CA LYS A 130 20.45 12.44 38.92
C LYS A 130 20.87 11.03 39.32
N VAL A 131 19.92 10.08 39.34
CA VAL A 131 20.15 8.73 39.88
C VAL A 131 20.69 7.76 38.81
N VAL A 132 19.97 7.67 37.68
CA VAL A 132 20.16 6.61 36.67
C VAL A 132 20.78 7.15 35.37
N GLY A 133 20.70 8.46 35.15
CA GLY A 133 21.27 9.11 33.97
C GLY A 133 22.79 9.14 33.93
N LYS A 134 23.38 9.10 32.72
CA LYS A 134 24.79 9.46 32.50
C LYS A 134 25.00 10.95 32.79
N THR A 135 26.16 11.31 33.31
CA THR A 135 26.52 12.72 33.50
C THR A 135 26.84 13.38 32.16
N LYS A 136 26.72 14.71 32.08
CA LYS A 136 27.04 15.45 30.84
C LYS A 136 28.49 15.22 30.40
N GLU A 137 29.43 15.17 31.35
CA GLU A 137 30.84 14.91 31.08
C GLU A 137 31.09 13.55 30.43
N GLN A 138 30.37 12.51 30.87
CA GLN A 138 30.44 11.18 30.27
C GLN A 138 29.91 11.19 28.84
N LEU A 139 28.79 11.88 28.59
CA LEU A 139 28.22 12.02 27.25
C LEU A 139 29.16 12.77 26.29
N ASP A 140 29.78 13.86 26.76
CA ASP A 140 30.72 14.64 25.96
C ASP A 140 32.03 13.89 25.69
N ALA A 141 32.47 13.02 26.60
CA ALA A 141 33.62 12.14 26.40
C ALA A 141 33.30 11.03 25.38
N GLU A 142 32.13 10.39 25.49
CA GLU A 142 31.66 9.38 24.53
C GLU A 142 31.49 9.97 23.13
N ALA A 143 30.90 11.17 23.02
CA ALA A 143 30.76 11.87 21.75
C ALA A 143 32.12 12.17 21.09
N ARG A 144 33.09 12.68 21.85
CA ARG A 144 34.46 12.91 21.36
C ARG A 144 35.15 11.62 20.89
N MET A 145 34.95 10.51 21.61
CA MET A 145 35.47 9.21 21.19
C MET A 145 34.81 8.69 19.91
N VAL A 146 33.49 8.87 19.75
CA VAL A 146 32.77 8.48 18.52
C VAL A 146 33.23 9.35 17.34
N GLU A 147 33.34 10.67 17.52
CA GLU A 147 33.86 11.58 16.49
C GLU A 147 35.27 11.22 16.02
N SER A 148 36.14 10.81 16.96
CA SER A 148 37.50 10.34 16.60
C SER A 148 37.50 9.07 15.75
N LYS A 149 36.48 8.20 15.90
CA LYS A 149 36.32 6.95 15.14
C LYS A 149 35.68 7.16 13.77
N ASP A 150 34.66 8.02 13.69
CA ASP A 150 33.86 8.27 12.48
C ASP A 150 34.41 9.40 11.59
N ASN A 151 35.64 9.87 11.84
CA ASN A 151 36.30 10.83 10.96
C ASN A 151 36.40 10.26 9.53
N PRO A 152 35.77 10.88 8.51
CA PRO A 152 35.79 10.37 7.13
C PRO A 152 37.19 10.32 6.51
N ALA A 153 38.19 10.95 7.13
CA ALA A 153 39.60 10.81 6.76
C ALA A 153 40.28 9.52 7.26
N ASN A 154 39.62 8.72 8.13
CA ASN A 154 40.14 7.44 8.63
C ASN A 154 39.84 6.30 7.64
N PHE A 155 40.49 6.31 6.47
CA PHE A 155 40.34 5.33 5.40
C PHE A 155 41.71 4.97 4.80
N GLY A 156 41.97 3.68 4.57
CA GLY A 156 43.24 3.19 3.99
C GLY A 156 44.00 2.20 4.89
N TYR A 157 45.27 1.96 4.56
CA TYR A 157 46.12 0.97 5.23
C TYR A 157 46.29 1.29 6.73
N GLY A 158 45.90 0.36 7.61
CA GLY A 158 45.90 0.55 9.07
C GLY A 158 44.60 1.12 9.65
N CYS A 159 43.57 1.37 8.83
CA CYS A 159 42.24 1.80 9.25
C CYS A 159 41.19 0.68 9.08
N ASN A 160 40.13 0.69 9.90
CA ASN A 160 39.06 -0.33 9.85
C ASN A 160 38.29 -0.36 8.52
N ARG A 161 38.24 0.75 7.76
CA ARG A 161 37.65 0.82 6.42
C ARG A 161 38.74 0.73 5.36
N HIS A 162 38.74 -0.39 4.63
CA HIS A 162 39.67 -0.64 3.53
C HIS A 162 39.25 0.13 2.28
N CYS A 163 40.21 0.43 1.40
CA CYS A 163 39.89 0.99 0.11
C CYS A 163 39.16 -0.03 -0.76
N ILE A 164 38.06 0.40 -1.39
CA ILE A 164 37.28 -0.45 -2.31
C ILE A 164 38.15 -1.00 -3.46
N CYS A 165 39.23 -0.28 -3.79
CA CYS A 165 40.19 -0.66 -4.81
C CYS A 165 41.21 -1.72 -4.37
N GLU A 166 41.30 -2.03 -3.07
CA GLU A 166 42.27 -2.97 -2.49
C GLU A 166 41.62 -4.32 -2.12
N ILE A 167 40.32 -4.49 -2.37
CA ILE A 167 39.60 -5.74 -2.11
C ILE A 167 39.80 -6.69 -3.32
N PRO A 168 40.49 -7.84 -3.15
CA PRO A 168 40.66 -8.80 -4.24
C PRO A 168 39.30 -9.34 -4.71
N GLY A 169 39.02 -9.22 -6.01
CA GLY A 169 37.77 -9.69 -6.64
C GLY A 169 36.78 -8.59 -7.08
N GLN A 170 37.06 -7.31 -6.82
CA GLN A 170 36.28 -6.18 -7.33
C GLN A 170 36.89 -5.53 -8.57
N VAL A 171 36.02 -4.95 -9.42
CA VAL A 171 36.43 -4.24 -10.65
C VAL A 171 37.19 -2.97 -10.26
N PRO A 172 38.40 -2.73 -10.78
CA PRO A 172 39.21 -1.56 -10.46
C PRO A 172 38.49 -0.26 -10.84
N CYS A 173 38.85 0.85 -10.17
CA CYS A 173 38.11 2.10 -10.32
C CYS A 173 38.17 2.61 -11.77
N PRO A 174 37.11 3.27 -12.28
CA PRO A 174 37.09 3.79 -13.65
C PRO A 174 38.18 4.84 -13.94
N GLY A 175 38.82 5.38 -12.89
CA GLY A 175 39.96 6.28 -13.01
C GLY A 175 41.31 5.59 -13.24
N THR A 176 41.44 4.29 -12.95
CA THR A 176 42.65 3.49 -13.25
C THR A 176 42.46 2.59 -14.46
N VAL A 177 41.24 2.08 -14.71
CA VAL A 177 40.95 1.22 -15.88
C VAL A 177 39.76 1.77 -16.65
N PRO A 178 39.89 2.12 -17.94
CA PRO A 178 38.77 2.59 -18.74
C PRO A 178 37.71 1.49 -18.88
N LEU A 179 36.43 1.89 -18.92
CA LEU A 179 35.32 0.95 -19.07
C LEU A 179 35.40 0.20 -20.43
N PRO A 180 35.10 -1.10 -20.48
CA PRO A 180 35.06 -1.86 -21.73
C PRO A 180 34.07 -1.32 -22.77
N ASP A 181 34.44 -1.35 -24.06
CA ASP A 181 33.69 -0.76 -25.18
C ASP A 181 32.24 -1.24 -25.33
N HIS A 182 31.93 -2.47 -24.91
CA HIS A 182 30.58 -3.03 -24.99
C HIS A 182 29.59 -2.38 -24.00
N LEU A 183 30.09 -1.72 -22.95
CA LEU A 183 29.31 -0.96 -21.97
C LEU A 183 29.27 0.55 -22.28
N GLN A 184 30.06 1.02 -23.26
CA GLN A 184 30.10 2.42 -23.68
C GLN A 184 29.02 2.80 -24.69
N LYS A 185 28.22 1.83 -25.18
CA LYS A 185 27.18 2.08 -26.20
C LYS A 185 25.98 2.84 -25.62
N ARG A 186 26.03 4.17 -25.71
CA ARG A 186 24.86 5.03 -25.87
C ARG A 186 24.22 4.77 -27.25
N ASN A 187 23.26 3.85 -27.33
CA ASN A 187 22.42 3.68 -28.53
C ASN A 187 20.96 4.05 -28.17
N THR A 188 20.37 5.14 -28.68
CA THR A 188 19.87 5.41 -30.04
C THR A 188 18.75 4.46 -30.50
N LYS A 189 17.56 5.06 -30.67
CA LYS A 189 16.32 4.62 -31.38
C LYS A 189 15.48 3.49 -30.74
N MET A 190 14.59 3.87 -29.82
CA MET A 190 13.37 3.10 -29.49
C MET A 190 12.29 3.30 -30.57
N SER A 191 12.37 2.61 -31.72
CA SER A 191 11.33 2.80 -32.74
C SER A 191 10.90 1.59 -33.56
N ASN A 192 11.18 0.35 -33.12
CA ASN A 192 10.50 -0.86 -33.65
C ASN A 192 10.67 -2.01 -32.66
N LEU A 193 9.88 -2.03 -31.57
CA LEU A 193 9.70 -3.25 -30.79
C LEU A 193 8.54 -4.03 -31.42
N GLU A 194 8.85 -5.21 -31.95
CA GLU A 194 7.84 -6.17 -32.40
C GLU A 194 7.12 -6.73 -31.17
N LEU A 195 5.78 -6.67 -31.17
CA LEU A 195 4.94 -7.16 -30.05
C LEU A 195 4.97 -8.69 -29.92
N LEU A 196 5.33 -9.37 -31.01
CA LEU A 196 5.45 -10.81 -31.13
C LEU A 196 6.79 -11.12 -31.78
N SER A 197 7.58 -11.98 -31.15
CA SER A 197 8.75 -12.55 -31.80
C SER A 197 8.35 -13.52 -32.91
N ASP A 198 9.27 -13.83 -33.82
CA ASP A 198 9.10 -14.87 -34.84
C ASP A 198 8.73 -16.24 -34.24
N GLN A 199 9.12 -16.48 -32.98
CA GLN A 199 8.79 -17.69 -32.22
C GLN A 199 7.37 -17.67 -31.62
N GLY A 200 6.60 -16.59 -31.83
CA GLY A 200 5.24 -16.45 -31.33
C GLY A 200 5.14 -16.12 -29.83
N LEU A 201 6.22 -15.58 -29.25
CA LEU A 201 6.27 -15.17 -27.84
C LEU A 201 6.06 -13.66 -27.71
N ARG A 202 5.37 -13.24 -26.65
CA ARG A 202 5.25 -11.83 -26.27
C ARG A 202 6.46 -11.39 -25.46
N LEU A 203 6.56 -10.08 -25.21
CA LEU A 203 7.59 -9.48 -24.35
C LEU A 203 7.64 -10.09 -22.94
N ASP A 204 6.47 -10.50 -22.41
CA ASP A 204 6.36 -11.14 -21.10
C ASP A 204 6.72 -12.65 -21.12
N GLY A 205 7.00 -13.23 -22.28
CA GLY A 205 7.19 -14.68 -22.48
C GLY A 205 5.90 -15.50 -22.62
N ARG A 206 4.72 -14.87 -22.59
CA ARG A 206 3.41 -15.52 -22.76
C ARG A 206 3.09 -15.84 -24.21
N ARG A 207 2.21 -16.82 -24.46
CA ARG A 207 1.60 -17.05 -25.78
C ARG A 207 0.41 -16.11 -26.05
N PRO A 208 0.00 -15.90 -27.33
CA PRO A 208 -1.18 -15.09 -27.69
C PRO A 208 -2.50 -15.50 -27.00
N ASN A 209 -2.66 -16.79 -26.69
CA ASN A 209 -3.89 -17.34 -26.11
C ASN A 209 -3.87 -17.45 -24.59
N GLU A 210 -2.84 -16.92 -23.95
CA GLU A 210 -2.54 -17.09 -22.54
C GLU A 210 -2.82 -15.81 -21.74
N LEU A 211 -3.46 -15.97 -20.59
CA LEU A 211 -3.76 -14.91 -19.63
C LEU A 211 -2.56 -14.62 -18.75
N ARG A 212 -2.54 -13.44 -18.11
CA ARG A 212 -1.61 -13.19 -17.00
C ARG A 212 -1.97 -14.03 -15.79
N HIS A 213 -1.02 -14.16 -14.86
CA HIS A 213 -1.29 -14.78 -13.58
C HIS A 213 -2.36 -13.99 -12.82
N ILE A 214 -3.45 -14.66 -12.41
CA ILE A 214 -4.56 -14.07 -11.66
C ILE A 214 -4.50 -14.56 -10.21
N LYS A 215 -4.49 -13.62 -9.25
CA LYS A 215 -4.66 -13.91 -7.81
C LYS A 215 -5.91 -13.21 -7.33
N CYS A 216 -6.78 -13.95 -6.66
CA CYS A 216 -8.01 -13.44 -6.08
C CYS A 216 -7.99 -13.69 -4.58
N LYS A 217 -8.41 -12.70 -3.79
CA LYS A 217 -8.68 -12.82 -2.36
C LYS A 217 -10.01 -12.16 -2.07
N LEU A 218 -10.94 -12.89 -1.46
CA LEU A 218 -12.23 -12.39 -0.99
C LEU A 218 -12.12 -12.05 0.50
N GLY A 219 -13.03 -11.24 1.05
CA GLY A 219 -13.03 -10.86 2.46
C GLY A 219 -11.77 -10.11 2.90
N VAL A 220 -11.31 -9.13 2.12
CA VAL A 220 -10.10 -8.34 2.45
C VAL A 220 -10.36 -7.32 3.54
N PHE A 221 -11.56 -6.76 3.57
CA PHE A 221 -12.02 -5.83 4.58
C PHE A 221 -13.20 -6.44 5.31
N GLU A 222 -13.21 -6.32 6.64
CA GLU A 222 -14.29 -6.81 7.51
C GLU A 222 -15.43 -5.78 7.70
N GLN A 223 -15.18 -4.52 7.35
CA GLN A 223 -16.13 -3.41 7.54
C GLN A 223 -17.22 -3.30 6.45
N PRO A 224 -16.93 -3.45 5.15
CA PRO A 224 -17.98 -3.56 4.13
C PRO A 224 -18.63 -4.94 4.16
N ASP A 225 -19.88 -5.03 3.68
CA ASP A 225 -20.63 -6.29 3.63
C ASP A 225 -19.94 -7.33 2.72
N GLY A 226 -19.25 -6.87 1.66
CA GLY A 226 -18.38 -7.71 0.87
C GLY A 226 -17.17 -6.97 0.32
N SER A 227 -16.06 -7.69 0.17
CA SER A 227 -14.84 -7.11 -0.37
C SER A 227 -14.02 -8.11 -1.17
N ALA A 228 -13.30 -7.61 -2.16
CA ALA A 228 -12.40 -8.43 -2.95
C ALA A 228 -11.15 -7.67 -3.35
N TYR A 229 -10.06 -8.40 -3.43
CA TYR A 229 -8.80 -7.97 -4.00
C TYR A 229 -8.45 -8.90 -5.16
N LEU A 230 -8.17 -8.29 -6.31
CA LEU A 230 -7.82 -9.02 -7.52
C LEU A 230 -6.53 -8.45 -8.09
N GLU A 231 -5.58 -9.35 -8.32
CA GLU A 231 -4.34 -9.08 -9.05
C GLU A 231 -4.40 -9.83 -10.38
N GLN A 232 -4.22 -9.11 -11.48
CA GLN A 232 -4.09 -9.70 -12.81
C GLN A 232 -2.78 -9.19 -13.41
N GLY A 233 -1.75 -10.04 -13.38
CA GLY A 233 -0.37 -9.60 -13.60
C GLY A 233 0.04 -8.54 -12.58
N ASN A 234 0.41 -7.36 -13.05
CA ASN A 234 0.74 -6.21 -12.20
C ASN A 234 -0.46 -5.31 -11.88
N THR A 235 -1.61 -5.49 -12.56
CA THR A 235 -2.80 -4.69 -12.28
C THR A 235 -3.42 -5.17 -10.97
N LYS A 236 -3.58 -4.25 -10.01
CA LYS A 236 -4.07 -4.54 -8.65
C LYS A 236 -5.28 -3.69 -8.35
N VAL A 237 -6.40 -4.34 -8.03
CA VAL A 237 -7.67 -3.67 -7.79
C VAL A 237 -8.30 -4.15 -6.49
N LEU A 238 -8.82 -3.18 -5.73
CA LEU A 238 -9.67 -3.43 -4.57
C LEU A 238 -11.11 -3.06 -4.92
N ALA A 239 -12.04 -3.93 -4.55
CA ALA A 239 -13.47 -3.68 -4.61
C ALA A 239 -14.09 -3.84 -3.22
N ALA A 240 -15.01 -2.96 -2.87
CA ALA A 240 -15.82 -3.01 -1.67
C ALA A 240 -17.28 -2.76 -2.03
N VAL A 241 -18.18 -3.52 -1.41
CA VAL A 241 -19.62 -3.42 -1.62
C VAL A 241 -20.27 -3.12 -0.28
N TYR A 242 -21.16 -2.12 -0.26
CA TYR A 242 -22.03 -1.83 0.85
C TYR A 242 -23.49 -2.02 0.43
N GLY A 243 -24.27 -2.62 1.30
CA GLY A 243 -25.69 -2.88 1.09
C GLY A 243 -26.00 -4.36 0.86
N PRO A 244 -27.29 -4.68 0.62
CA PRO A 244 -28.39 -3.76 0.35
C PRO A 244 -28.82 -2.95 1.58
N HIS A 245 -28.83 -1.63 1.48
CA HIS A 245 -29.33 -0.75 2.53
C HIS A 245 -30.43 0.18 2.00
N GLN A 246 -31.16 0.84 2.90
CA GLN A 246 -32.20 1.78 2.51
C GLN A 246 -31.62 2.89 1.63
N ALA A 247 -32.26 3.16 0.48
CA ALA A 247 -31.85 4.24 -0.40
C ALA A 247 -32.04 5.60 0.29
N GLN A 248 -31.03 6.48 0.23
CA GLN A 248 -31.09 7.80 0.87
C GLN A 248 -32.00 8.79 0.16
N SER A 249 -32.23 8.61 -1.15
CA SER A 249 -33.08 9.49 -1.95
C SER A 249 -34.54 9.04 -1.88
N LYS A 250 -35.44 9.97 -1.51
CA LYS A 250 -36.90 9.74 -1.51
C LYS A 250 -37.53 9.72 -2.92
N ARG A 251 -36.74 10.00 -3.98
CA ARG A 251 -37.20 10.04 -5.38
C ARG A 251 -37.00 8.73 -6.14
N VAL A 252 -36.72 7.64 -5.43
CA VAL A 252 -36.48 6.33 -6.04
C VAL A 252 -37.83 5.65 -6.25
N ASP A 253 -38.06 5.18 -7.46
CA ASP A 253 -39.27 4.42 -7.79
C ASP A 253 -39.38 3.18 -6.90
N PHE A 254 -40.61 2.86 -6.48
CA PHE A 254 -40.85 1.83 -5.47
C PHE A 254 -40.37 0.43 -5.86
N ASN A 255 -40.20 0.16 -7.15
CA ASN A 255 -39.81 -1.15 -7.69
C ASN A 255 -38.36 -1.22 -8.20
N GLU A 256 -37.61 -0.11 -8.17
CA GLU A 256 -36.23 -0.09 -8.67
C GLU A 256 -35.20 -0.23 -7.56
N VAL A 257 -34.07 -0.85 -7.92
CA VAL A 257 -32.86 -0.91 -7.11
C VAL A 257 -31.88 0.12 -7.62
N VAL A 258 -31.37 0.95 -6.70
CA VAL A 258 -30.35 1.93 -7.04
C VAL A 258 -28.99 1.27 -6.91
N ILE A 259 -28.36 1.01 -8.05
CA ILE A 259 -26.96 0.56 -8.09
C ILE A 259 -26.09 1.80 -8.29
N ASN A 260 -25.34 2.15 -7.26
CA ASN A 260 -24.36 3.21 -7.32
C ASN A 260 -22.99 2.57 -7.47
N CYS A 261 -22.22 3.04 -8.44
CA CYS A 261 -20.85 2.60 -8.61
C CYS A 261 -19.94 3.82 -8.48
N GLN A 262 -18.76 3.63 -7.91
CA GLN A 262 -17.71 4.63 -7.92
C GLN A 262 -16.41 3.98 -8.33
N TYR A 263 -15.94 4.32 -9.53
CA TYR A 263 -14.60 3.99 -9.98
C TYR A 263 -13.63 5.09 -9.61
N SER A 264 -12.52 4.71 -8.99
CA SER A 264 -11.44 5.61 -8.62
C SER A 264 -10.10 4.95 -8.90
N MET A 265 -9.16 5.75 -9.36
CA MET A 265 -7.85 5.28 -9.77
C MET A 265 -6.79 6.04 -8.98
N ALA A 266 -5.98 5.30 -8.23
CA ALA A 266 -5.03 5.89 -7.32
C ALA A 266 -4.04 6.79 -8.06
N THR A 267 -3.65 7.91 -7.46
CA THR A 267 -2.71 8.86 -8.09
C THR A 267 -1.34 8.26 -8.44
N PHE A 268 -0.97 7.15 -7.78
CA PHE A 268 0.28 6.42 -7.97
C PHE A 268 0.12 5.14 -8.82
N SER A 269 -1.06 4.89 -9.39
CA SER A 269 -1.36 3.65 -10.12
C SER A 269 -0.56 3.51 -11.42
N THR A 270 -0.23 4.62 -12.07
CA THR A 270 0.58 4.71 -13.29
C THR A 270 1.97 5.24 -12.98
N ALA A 271 2.95 4.96 -13.87
CA ALA A 271 4.33 5.46 -13.73
C ALA A 271 4.37 6.99 -13.60
N GLU A 272 3.54 7.69 -14.39
CA GLU A 272 3.30 9.12 -14.23
C GLU A 272 2.20 9.37 -13.21
N ARG A 273 2.50 10.24 -12.24
CA ARG A 273 1.56 10.57 -11.17
C ARG A 273 0.41 11.43 -11.69
N LYS A 274 -0.83 10.97 -11.49
CA LYS A 274 -2.03 11.76 -11.81
C LYS A 274 -2.32 12.83 -10.75
N LYS A 275 -2.83 13.99 -11.20
CA LYS A 275 -3.18 15.12 -10.32
C LYS A 275 -4.48 14.91 -9.55
N ARG A 276 -5.48 14.28 -10.16
CA ARG A 276 -6.80 14.02 -9.57
C ARG A 276 -7.18 12.55 -9.77
N PRO A 277 -7.65 11.85 -8.71
CA PRO A 277 -8.13 10.47 -8.84
C PRO A 277 -9.64 10.36 -9.12
N ARG A 278 -10.41 11.43 -8.85
CA ARG A 278 -11.87 11.47 -8.95
C ARG A 278 -12.36 12.70 -9.70
N GLY A 279 -13.53 12.56 -10.31
CA GLY A 279 -14.19 13.64 -11.07
C GLY A 279 -13.63 13.85 -12.48
N ASP A 280 -12.79 12.93 -12.96
CA ASP A 280 -12.35 12.93 -14.35
C ASP A 280 -13.47 12.38 -15.23
N ARG A 281 -13.62 12.93 -16.44
CA ARG A 281 -14.60 12.43 -17.42
C ARG A 281 -14.45 10.93 -17.67
N LYS A 282 -13.21 10.46 -17.85
CA LYS A 282 -12.92 9.04 -18.06
C LYS A 282 -13.33 8.15 -16.88
N SER A 283 -13.17 8.62 -15.64
CA SER A 283 -13.60 7.82 -14.48
C SER A 283 -15.12 7.79 -14.34
N GLN A 284 -15.83 8.85 -14.76
CA GLN A 284 -17.29 8.86 -14.85
C GLN A 284 -17.82 7.92 -15.94
N GLU A 285 -17.19 7.90 -17.11
CA GLU A 285 -17.52 6.96 -18.20
C GLU A 285 -17.35 5.50 -17.74
N ILE A 286 -16.21 5.17 -17.13
CA ILE A 286 -15.95 3.83 -16.58
C ILE A 286 -16.97 3.48 -15.48
N THR A 287 -17.31 4.44 -14.62
CA THR A 287 -18.33 4.26 -13.58
C THR A 287 -19.69 3.89 -14.18
N LEU A 288 -20.07 4.53 -15.29
CA LEU A 288 -21.30 4.22 -16.01
C LEU A 288 -21.27 2.80 -16.58
N TYR A 289 -20.15 2.40 -17.18
CA TYR A 289 -19.97 1.05 -17.75
C TYR A 289 -20.02 -0.04 -16.67
N LEU A 290 -19.42 0.19 -15.51
CA LEU A 290 -19.50 -0.71 -14.36
C LEU A 290 -20.96 -0.84 -13.89
N ARG A 291 -21.66 0.29 -13.72
CA ARG A 291 -23.05 0.30 -13.30
C ARG A 291 -23.95 -0.48 -14.26
N GLN A 292 -23.80 -0.27 -15.57
CA GLN A 292 -24.58 -0.97 -16.60
C GLN A 292 -24.31 -2.48 -16.58
N SER A 293 -23.03 -2.88 -16.49
CA SER A 293 -22.63 -4.28 -16.49
C SER A 293 -23.09 -5.03 -15.24
N LEU A 294 -22.98 -4.40 -14.06
CA LEU A 294 -23.44 -4.99 -12.80
C LEU A 294 -24.97 -5.04 -12.72
N LYS A 295 -25.68 -4.01 -13.23
CA LYS A 295 -27.15 -4.02 -13.29
C LYS A 295 -27.69 -5.17 -14.14
N ALA A 296 -27.00 -5.55 -15.21
CA ALA A 296 -27.40 -6.69 -16.04
C ALA A 296 -27.32 -8.04 -15.29
N ALA A 297 -26.47 -8.15 -14.28
CA ALA A 297 -26.20 -9.39 -13.58
C ALA A 297 -26.84 -9.53 -12.21
N ILE A 298 -27.06 -8.43 -11.49
CA ILE A 298 -27.75 -8.46 -10.20
C ILE A 298 -29.24 -8.78 -10.45
N ARG A 299 -29.84 -9.64 -9.61
CA ARG A 299 -31.29 -9.85 -9.58
C ARG A 299 -31.96 -8.68 -8.86
N THR A 300 -32.17 -7.58 -9.58
CA THR A 300 -32.76 -6.34 -9.03
C THR A 300 -34.18 -6.55 -8.46
N GLU A 301 -34.93 -7.52 -8.99
CA GLU A 301 -36.28 -7.86 -8.52
C GLU A 301 -36.34 -8.22 -7.03
N LEU A 302 -35.24 -8.73 -6.46
CA LEU A 302 -35.20 -9.19 -5.07
C LEU A 302 -34.96 -8.06 -4.04
N TYR A 303 -34.56 -6.87 -4.48
CA TYR A 303 -34.10 -5.81 -3.58
C TYR A 303 -34.84 -4.46 -3.79
N PRO A 304 -36.19 -4.43 -3.83
CA PRO A 304 -36.92 -3.19 -4.08
C PRO A 304 -36.56 -2.11 -3.05
N ARG A 305 -36.50 -0.84 -3.48
CA ARG A 305 -36.19 0.35 -2.64
C ARG A 305 -34.81 0.31 -1.95
N SER A 306 -33.97 -0.64 -2.32
CA SER A 306 -32.63 -0.79 -1.76
C SER A 306 -31.60 -0.10 -2.63
N GLN A 307 -30.49 0.27 -2.01
CA GLN A 307 -29.32 0.82 -2.65
C GLN A 307 -28.14 -0.13 -2.41
N ILE A 308 -27.38 -0.38 -3.48
CA ILE A 308 -26.15 -1.17 -3.46
C ILE A 308 -25.04 -0.25 -3.95
N ASP A 309 -24.09 0.05 -3.07
CA ASP A 309 -22.96 0.92 -3.34
C ASP A 309 -21.70 0.09 -3.60
N VAL A 310 -21.17 0.16 -4.82
CA VAL A 310 -19.97 -0.57 -5.26
C VAL A 310 -18.82 0.41 -5.46
N TYR A 311 -17.79 0.29 -4.63
CA TYR A 311 -16.57 1.10 -4.72
C TYR A 311 -15.44 0.27 -5.30
N VAL A 312 -14.80 0.78 -6.35
CA VAL A 312 -13.65 0.12 -6.98
C VAL A 312 -12.47 1.08 -7.02
N GLU A 313 -11.36 0.68 -6.42
CA GLU A 313 -10.11 1.44 -6.37
C GLU A 313 -8.99 0.66 -7.06
N VAL A 314 -8.45 1.23 -8.13
CA VAL A 314 -7.28 0.67 -8.83
C VAL A 314 -6.01 1.19 -8.18
N LEU A 315 -5.23 0.27 -7.57
CA LEU A 315 -3.99 0.59 -6.87
C LEU A 315 -2.79 0.65 -7.83
N GLN A 316 -2.71 -0.27 -8.77
CA GLN A 316 -1.65 -0.37 -9.77
C GLN A 316 -2.29 -0.71 -11.11
N ALA A 317 -1.89 -0.02 -12.18
CA ALA A 317 -2.47 -0.15 -13.51
C ALA A 317 -1.41 -0.63 -14.51
N ASP A 318 -1.64 -1.80 -15.10
CA ASP A 318 -0.79 -2.41 -16.13
C ASP A 318 -1.64 -2.90 -17.33
N GLY A 319 -2.60 -2.08 -17.75
CA GLY A 319 -3.53 -2.40 -18.84
C GLY A 319 -4.75 -3.20 -18.39
N ALA A 320 -5.78 -3.23 -19.24
CA ALA A 320 -7.06 -3.89 -19.01
C ALA A 320 -7.80 -3.44 -17.73
N ASN A 321 -7.58 -2.20 -17.26
CA ASN A 321 -8.05 -1.72 -15.95
C ASN A 321 -9.55 -1.93 -15.71
N TYR A 322 -10.39 -1.68 -16.72
CA TYR A 322 -11.84 -1.89 -16.62
C TYR A 322 -12.22 -3.36 -16.41
N ALA A 323 -11.57 -4.27 -17.14
CA ALA A 323 -11.89 -5.69 -17.05
C ALA A 323 -11.54 -6.24 -15.65
N VAL A 324 -10.36 -5.89 -15.15
CA VAL A 324 -9.91 -6.25 -13.80
C VAL A 324 -10.83 -5.66 -12.73
N ALA A 325 -11.26 -4.40 -12.91
CA ALA A 325 -12.19 -3.73 -12.01
C ALA A 325 -13.57 -4.41 -11.95
N LEU A 326 -14.11 -4.82 -13.10
CA LEU A 326 -15.40 -5.52 -13.15
C LEU A 326 -15.30 -6.91 -12.50
N ASN A 327 -14.22 -7.64 -12.75
CA ASN A 327 -13.97 -8.95 -12.15
C ASN A 327 -13.79 -8.86 -10.62
N ALA A 328 -13.13 -7.81 -10.12
CA ALA A 328 -13.03 -7.55 -8.68
C ALA A 328 -14.39 -7.22 -8.07
N ALA A 329 -15.18 -6.37 -8.73
CA ALA A 329 -16.53 -6.01 -8.28
C ALA A 329 -17.47 -7.21 -8.21
N THR A 330 -17.41 -8.13 -9.18
CA THR A 330 -18.22 -9.34 -9.15
C THR A 330 -17.85 -10.29 -8.02
N LEU A 331 -16.56 -10.43 -7.70
CA LEU A 331 -16.14 -11.18 -6.51
C LEU A 331 -16.63 -10.53 -5.21
N ALA A 332 -16.58 -9.20 -5.12
CA ALA A 332 -17.04 -8.48 -3.93
C ALA A 332 -18.57 -8.61 -3.73
N LEU A 333 -19.36 -8.63 -4.82
CA LEU A 333 -20.79 -8.89 -4.76
C LEU A 333 -21.11 -10.32 -4.28
N VAL A 334 -20.28 -11.28 -4.67
CA VAL A 334 -20.42 -12.70 -4.25
C VAL A 334 -20.06 -12.85 -2.76
N ASP A 335 -19.01 -12.17 -2.31
CA ASP A 335 -18.62 -12.12 -0.89
C ASP A 335 -19.72 -11.49 -0.03
N ALA A 336 -20.37 -10.42 -0.52
CA ALA A 336 -21.52 -9.77 0.13
C ALA A 336 -22.80 -10.63 0.15
N GLY A 337 -22.82 -11.78 -0.53
CA GLY A 337 -24.01 -12.63 -0.63
C GLY A 337 -25.17 -12.02 -1.44
N ILE A 338 -24.89 -11.05 -2.33
CA ILE A 338 -25.90 -10.45 -3.19
C ILE A 338 -26.28 -11.45 -4.30
N CYS A 339 -27.59 -11.64 -4.50
CA CYS A 339 -28.10 -12.57 -5.49
C CYS A 339 -27.79 -12.10 -6.93
N LEU A 340 -26.88 -12.82 -7.60
CA LEU A 340 -26.56 -12.65 -9.01
C LEU A 340 -27.35 -13.65 -9.87
N LYS A 341 -27.68 -13.24 -11.10
CA LYS A 341 -28.17 -14.15 -12.15
C LYS A 341 -27.05 -15.10 -12.56
N GLU A 342 -25.90 -14.54 -12.90
CA GLU A 342 -24.68 -15.23 -13.31
C GLU A 342 -23.46 -14.34 -12.99
N TYR A 343 -22.25 -14.89 -13.04
CA TYR A 343 -21.03 -14.08 -12.96
C TYR A 343 -20.91 -13.13 -14.16
N VAL A 344 -20.49 -11.88 -13.93
CA VAL A 344 -20.02 -10.99 -15.01
C VAL A 344 -18.51 -11.05 -15.05
N ILE A 345 -17.99 -11.39 -16.21
CA ILE A 345 -16.55 -11.53 -16.39
C ILE A 345 -16.16 -10.73 -17.60
N ALA A 346 -15.15 -9.89 -17.42
CA ALA A 346 -14.57 -9.12 -18.49
C ALA A 346 -13.16 -9.60 -18.83
N CYS A 347 -12.86 -9.56 -20.12
CA CYS A 347 -11.55 -9.78 -20.68
C CYS A 347 -11.29 -8.76 -21.80
N THR A 348 -10.03 -8.40 -21.96
CA THR A 348 -9.57 -7.62 -23.12
C THR A 348 -8.93 -8.54 -24.14
N ALA A 349 -9.06 -8.16 -25.42
CA ALA A 349 -8.32 -8.74 -26.51
C ALA A 349 -7.83 -7.64 -27.45
N SER A 350 -6.69 -7.85 -28.09
CA SER A 350 -6.17 -6.96 -29.12
C SER A 350 -5.76 -7.71 -30.37
N LEU A 351 -5.56 -6.98 -31.46
CA LEU A 351 -4.98 -7.52 -32.69
C LEU A 351 -3.54 -7.01 -32.84
N SER A 352 -2.59 -7.93 -32.97
CA SER A 352 -1.21 -7.56 -33.31
C SER A 352 -1.05 -7.35 -34.83
N LYS A 353 0.05 -6.70 -35.24
CA LYS A 353 0.34 -6.35 -36.66
C LYS A 353 0.35 -7.57 -37.61
N ASN A 354 0.56 -8.78 -37.08
CA ASN A 354 0.58 -10.03 -37.86
C ASN A 354 -0.81 -10.71 -37.94
N ASN A 355 -1.91 -9.98 -37.71
CA ASN A 355 -3.28 -10.51 -37.66
C ASN A 355 -3.51 -11.63 -36.61
N VAL A 356 -2.63 -11.73 -35.62
CA VAL A 356 -2.76 -12.66 -34.50
C VAL A 356 -3.48 -11.96 -33.35
N PRO A 357 -4.62 -12.49 -32.88
CA PRO A 357 -5.32 -11.94 -31.72
C PRO A 357 -4.56 -12.29 -30.43
N LEU A 358 -4.40 -11.29 -29.57
CA LEU A 358 -3.78 -11.38 -28.25
C LEU A 358 -4.88 -11.31 -27.19
N MET A 359 -4.84 -12.26 -26.25
CA MET A 359 -5.72 -12.28 -25.07
C MET A 359 -5.05 -11.56 -23.90
N ASP A 360 -5.83 -10.81 -23.12
CA ASP A 360 -5.41 -10.08 -21.91
C ASP A 360 -4.20 -9.16 -22.14
N VAL A 361 -4.55 -7.96 -22.58
CA VAL A 361 -3.63 -6.94 -23.11
C VAL A 361 -2.95 -6.18 -21.96
N SER A 362 -1.63 -6.03 -22.05
CA SER A 362 -0.84 -5.22 -21.10
C SER A 362 -0.82 -3.73 -21.46
N HIS A 363 -0.37 -2.86 -20.55
CA HIS A 363 -0.29 -1.42 -20.84
C HIS A 363 0.62 -1.11 -22.04
N PHE A 364 1.74 -1.84 -22.15
CA PHE A 364 2.65 -1.68 -23.27
C PHE A 364 1.97 -2.03 -24.59
N GLU A 365 1.26 -3.17 -24.65
CA GLU A 365 0.53 -3.62 -25.83
C GLU A 365 -0.62 -2.64 -26.21
N GLU A 366 -1.28 -2.03 -25.23
CA GLU A 366 -2.28 -0.97 -25.45
C GLU A 366 -1.68 0.28 -26.13
N VAL A 367 -0.49 0.71 -25.68
CA VAL A 367 0.17 1.93 -26.16
C VAL A 367 0.86 1.72 -27.50
N SER A 368 1.47 0.56 -27.72
CA SER A 368 2.25 0.23 -28.91
C SER A 368 1.42 -0.04 -30.17
N GLY A 369 0.09 0.07 -30.09
CA GLY A 369 -0.74 0.34 -31.26
C GLY A 369 -1.46 -0.87 -31.84
N GLY A 370 -2.09 -1.69 -30.99
CA GLY A 370 -3.09 -2.67 -31.41
C GLY A 370 -4.51 -2.23 -30.99
N PRO A 371 -5.52 -2.43 -31.85
CA PRO A 371 -6.91 -2.14 -31.51
C PRO A 371 -7.35 -3.04 -30.37
N THR A 372 -7.88 -2.42 -29.31
CA THR A 372 -8.31 -3.13 -28.10
C THR A 372 -9.83 -3.23 -28.04
N LEU A 373 -10.29 -4.46 -27.83
CA LEU A 373 -11.67 -4.82 -27.61
C LEU A 373 -11.81 -5.28 -26.15
N THR A 374 -12.66 -4.62 -25.40
CA THR A 374 -13.02 -5.03 -24.04
C THR A 374 -14.42 -5.61 -24.06
N VAL A 375 -14.57 -6.85 -23.58
CA VAL A 375 -15.86 -7.57 -23.58
C VAL A 375 -16.17 -7.99 -22.17
N ALA A 376 -17.37 -7.68 -21.69
CA ALA A 376 -17.95 -8.26 -20.49
C ALA A 376 -19.02 -9.29 -20.89
N SER A 377 -18.79 -10.55 -20.54
CA SER A 377 -19.67 -11.67 -20.87
C SER A 377 -20.33 -12.26 -19.63
N LEU A 378 -21.56 -12.71 -19.80
CA LEU A 378 -22.30 -13.60 -18.91
C LEU A 378 -22.08 -15.03 -19.41
N PRO A 379 -21.26 -15.85 -18.74
CA PRO A 379 -20.69 -17.05 -19.33
C PRO A 379 -21.63 -18.27 -19.31
N LEU A 380 -22.73 -18.24 -18.57
CA LEU A 380 -23.73 -19.31 -18.55
C LEU A 380 -24.71 -19.12 -19.72
N SER A 381 -25.17 -17.89 -19.92
CA SER A 381 -26.05 -17.50 -21.03
C SER A 381 -25.33 -17.18 -22.35
N ASN A 382 -23.99 -17.10 -22.35
CA ASN A 382 -23.15 -16.63 -23.47
C ASN A 382 -23.59 -15.25 -24.02
N LYS A 383 -24.22 -14.42 -23.20
CA LYS A 383 -24.64 -13.05 -23.58
C LYS A 383 -23.51 -12.06 -23.28
N ILE A 384 -23.43 -11.02 -24.09
CA ILE A 384 -22.50 -9.91 -23.88
C ILE A 384 -23.25 -8.80 -23.12
N ALA A 385 -22.76 -8.45 -21.94
CA ALA A 385 -23.33 -7.37 -21.11
C ALA A 385 -22.81 -6.00 -21.54
N PHE A 386 -21.54 -5.94 -21.94
CA PHE A 386 -20.87 -4.71 -22.35
C PHE A 386 -19.77 -5.03 -23.35
N MET A 387 -19.58 -4.14 -24.32
CA MET A 387 -18.52 -4.22 -25.31
C MET A 387 -18.05 -2.82 -25.67
N GLU A 388 -16.75 -2.58 -25.60
CA GLU A 388 -16.13 -1.31 -25.97
C GLU A 388 -14.92 -1.55 -26.86
N MET A 389 -14.81 -0.76 -27.92
CA MET A 389 -13.67 -0.72 -28.81
C MET A 389 -13.18 0.71 -28.95
N SER A 390 -11.87 0.93 -28.76
CA SER A 390 -11.30 2.28 -28.66
C SER A 390 -10.60 2.78 -29.95
N GLN A 391 -10.23 1.87 -30.86
CA GLN A 391 -9.39 2.18 -32.02
C GLN A 391 -10.01 1.69 -33.34
N ARG A 392 -9.50 2.22 -34.47
CA ARG A 392 -9.91 1.82 -35.81
C ARG A 392 -9.60 0.35 -36.04
N PHE A 393 -10.56 -0.36 -36.63
CA PHE A 393 -10.51 -1.80 -36.74
C PHE A 393 -11.15 -2.30 -38.03
N HIS A 394 -10.54 -3.30 -38.67
CA HIS A 394 -11.10 -3.94 -39.86
C HIS A 394 -12.16 -4.96 -39.48
N LEU A 395 -13.37 -4.85 -40.03
CA LEU A 395 -14.52 -5.66 -39.62
C LEU A 395 -14.30 -7.18 -39.77
N GLU A 396 -13.52 -7.62 -40.76
CA GLU A 396 -13.24 -9.04 -40.99
C GLU A 396 -12.52 -9.73 -39.83
N HIS A 397 -11.73 -8.99 -39.05
CA HIS A 397 -10.99 -9.54 -37.92
C HIS A 397 -11.80 -9.56 -36.63
N LEU A 398 -13.01 -9.00 -36.63
CA LEU A 398 -13.81 -8.78 -35.41
C LEU A 398 -14.28 -10.10 -34.80
N PRO A 399 -14.79 -11.07 -35.58
CA PRO A 399 -15.21 -12.35 -35.04
C PRO A 399 -14.05 -13.09 -34.35
N LYS A 400 -12.85 -13.03 -34.95
CA LYS A 400 -11.64 -13.65 -34.40
C LYS A 400 -11.27 -13.04 -33.05
N VAL A 401 -11.17 -11.72 -32.96
CA VAL A 401 -10.81 -11.04 -31.70
C VAL A 401 -11.89 -11.25 -30.63
N LEU A 402 -13.16 -11.21 -31.02
CA LEU A 402 -14.28 -11.44 -30.11
C LEU A 402 -14.27 -12.87 -29.53
N GLU A 403 -14.04 -13.88 -30.35
CA GLU A 403 -13.94 -15.27 -29.89
C GLU A 403 -12.78 -15.46 -28.91
N HIS A 404 -11.63 -14.83 -29.18
CA HIS A 404 -10.49 -14.84 -28.24
C HIS A 404 -10.83 -14.13 -26.92
N ALA A 405 -11.54 -13.01 -26.94
CA ALA A 405 -12.00 -12.34 -25.72
C ALA A 405 -12.95 -13.22 -24.91
N LEU A 406 -13.92 -13.88 -25.56
CA LEU A 406 -14.87 -14.79 -24.93
C LEU A 406 -14.19 -16.02 -24.32
N ASN A 407 -13.22 -16.60 -25.04
CA ASN A 407 -12.39 -17.68 -24.52
C ASN A 407 -11.56 -17.24 -23.29
N GLY A 408 -11.09 -16.00 -23.28
CA GLY A 408 -10.45 -15.39 -22.11
C GLY A 408 -11.40 -15.31 -20.92
N CYS A 409 -12.62 -14.82 -21.11
CA CYS A 409 -13.64 -14.78 -20.06
C CYS A 409 -13.93 -16.17 -19.45
N ARG A 410 -14.02 -17.21 -20.28
CA ARG A 410 -14.21 -18.60 -19.81
C ARG A 410 -13.05 -19.08 -18.92
N LYS A 411 -11.82 -18.76 -19.29
CA LYS A 411 -10.63 -19.09 -18.48
C LYS A 411 -10.62 -18.32 -17.15
N ILE A 412 -10.92 -17.02 -17.18
CA ILE A 412 -11.01 -16.19 -15.97
C ILE A 412 -12.10 -16.72 -15.02
N LYS A 413 -13.26 -17.12 -15.55
CA LYS A 413 -14.34 -17.76 -14.78
C LYS A 413 -13.84 -18.93 -13.97
N ALA A 414 -13.12 -19.85 -14.62
CA ALA A 414 -12.64 -21.06 -13.97
C ALA A 414 -11.68 -20.73 -12.81
N VAL A 415 -10.86 -19.67 -12.94
CA VAL A 415 -9.98 -19.20 -11.87
C VAL A 415 -10.78 -18.57 -10.72
N MET A 416 -11.74 -17.70 -11.04
CA MET A 416 -12.60 -17.05 -10.04
C MET A 416 -13.44 -18.07 -9.26
N GLU A 417 -14.07 -19.04 -9.93
CA GLU A 417 -14.87 -20.08 -9.27
C GLU A 417 -14.02 -20.94 -8.33
N LYS A 418 -12.79 -21.29 -8.73
CA LYS A 418 -11.85 -21.99 -7.85
C LYS A 418 -11.52 -21.16 -6.61
N ALA A 419 -11.30 -19.85 -6.77
CA ALA A 419 -11.01 -18.95 -5.67
C ALA A 419 -12.21 -18.81 -4.71
N VAL A 420 -13.42 -18.64 -5.24
CA VAL A 420 -14.66 -18.56 -4.45
C VAL A 420 -14.90 -19.86 -3.68
N ARG A 421 -14.79 -21.03 -4.32
CA ARG A 421 -14.94 -22.33 -3.65
C ARG A 421 -13.93 -22.50 -2.51
N LYS A 422 -12.67 -22.13 -2.75
CA LYS A 422 -11.62 -22.18 -1.71
C LYS A 422 -11.94 -21.26 -0.53
N HIS A 423 -12.41 -20.05 -0.80
CA HIS A 423 -12.83 -19.10 0.24
C HIS A 423 -14.02 -19.65 1.05
N LEU A 424 -15.04 -20.18 0.39
CA LEU A 424 -16.19 -20.81 1.06
C LEU A 424 -15.78 -22.02 1.90
N MET A 425 -14.85 -22.86 1.44
CA MET A 425 -14.31 -23.97 2.22
C MET A 425 -13.57 -23.47 3.46
N GLN A 426 -12.79 -22.39 3.34
CA GLN A 426 -12.08 -21.78 4.47
C GLN A 426 -13.06 -21.20 5.49
N MET A 427 -14.05 -20.43 5.05
CA MET A 427 -15.09 -19.90 5.95
C MET A 427 -15.91 -21.03 6.60
N GLY A 428 -16.29 -22.04 5.84
CA GLY A 428 -17.04 -23.21 6.34
C GLY A 428 -16.25 -24.04 7.35
N SER A 429 -14.92 -24.13 7.20
CA SER A 429 -14.05 -24.83 8.16
C SER A 429 -13.94 -24.11 9.52
N VAL A 430 -14.15 -22.80 9.56
CA VAL A 430 -14.16 -22.00 10.81
C VAL A 430 -15.46 -22.21 11.59
N GLY A 431 -16.54 -22.65 10.93
CA GLY A 431 -17.84 -22.85 11.54
C GLY A 431 -18.25 -24.32 11.79
N ASP A 432 -17.32 -25.29 11.73
CA ASP A 432 -17.61 -26.73 11.83
C ASP A 432 -18.66 -27.26 10.81
N TRP A 433 -18.81 -26.60 9.66
CA TRP A 433 -19.74 -27.06 8.60
C TRP A 433 -19.24 -28.30 7.84
N SER A 434 -17.97 -28.69 8.03
CA SER A 434 -17.39 -29.90 7.46
C SER A 434 -18.04 -31.19 7.97
N ASN A 435 -18.81 -31.15 9.07
CA ASN A 435 -19.52 -32.30 9.63
C ASN A 435 -20.98 -32.43 9.15
N ILE A 436 -21.51 -31.47 8.39
CA ILE A 436 -22.92 -31.46 7.95
C ILE A 436 -23.11 -32.13 6.57
N ALA A 437 -22.02 -32.39 5.85
CA ALA A 437 -22.03 -33.04 4.54
C ALA A 437 -21.19 -34.33 4.52
N LYS A 438 -21.52 -35.26 5.42
CA LYS A 438 -21.20 -36.69 5.25
C LYS A 438 -22.47 -37.49 5.09
#